data_AF-A0A1C5V6A9-F1
#
_entry.id   AF-A0A1C5V6A9-F1
#
_cell.length_a   1.000
_cell.length_b   1.000
_cell.length_c   1.000
_cell.angle_alpha   90.00
_cell.angle_beta   90.00
_cell.angle_gamma   90.00
#
_symmetry.space_group_name_H-M   'P 1'
#
loop_
_entity.id
_entity.type
_entity.pdbx_description
1 polymer ?
#
loop_
_entity_poly.entity_id
_entity_poly.type
_entity_poly.pdbx_seq_one_letter_code
_entity_poly.pdbx_strand_id
1 'polypeptide(L)'
;MDDIRRGEIFYIARGGATNGSEQFADRPAVVVSNDENNKHSGVIEVVYMTTQPKTDLPTHVTIRSTGRISTVLCEQVSSVSTERVNNYIGQVSEQEMKNIDIALMISLQLDNGGKSSKQYNETIQRQQEEIDSLKREIEMLQQECDDRIAEIEQDAAVYVEENRKVDASRQSEDIIKVQTERDTFKALYEQLFERLLTMGGTGN
;
A
#
# COMPACT_ATOMS: atom_id res chain seq x y z
N MET A 1 -27.04 24.67 14.88
CA MET A 1 -26.91 23.87 13.66
C MET A 1 -25.47 23.95 13.28
N ASP A 2 -24.82 22.79 13.17
CA ASP A 2 -23.38 22.72 12.87
C ASP A 2 -23.08 23.50 11.59
N ASP A 3 -22.01 24.28 11.64
CA ASP A 3 -21.59 25.21 10.60
C ASP A 3 -21.08 24.39 9.40
N ILE A 4 -21.94 24.11 8.42
CA ILE A 4 -21.59 23.34 7.20
C ILE A 4 -20.57 24.13 6.40
N ARG A 5 -19.40 23.57 6.16
CA ARG A 5 -18.31 24.25 5.45
C ARG A 5 -18.00 23.66 4.08
N ARG A 6 -17.46 24.52 3.23
CA ARG A 6 -16.96 24.15 1.91
C ARG A 6 -15.86 23.09 2.02
N GLY A 7 -15.96 22.07 1.19
CA GLY A 7 -15.06 20.93 1.16
C GLY A 7 -15.38 19.82 2.17
N GLU A 8 -16.36 20.02 3.05
CA GLU A 8 -16.87 18.95 3.89
C GLU A 8 -17.72 17.96 3.08
N ILE A 9 -17.74 16.72 3.55
CA ILE A 9 -18.43 15.61 2.90
C ILE A 9 -19.49 15.10 3.84
N PHE A 10 -20.72 15.11 3.36
CA PHE A 10 -21.88 14.64 4.10
C PHE A 10 -22.63 13.57 3.31
N TYR A 11 -23.31 12.68 4.02
CA TYR A 11 -24.32 11.83 3.41
C TYR A 11 -25.59 12.66 3.17
N ILE A 12 -26.05 12.69 1.92
CA ILE A 12 -27.26 13.42 1.54
C ILE A 12 -28.42 12.43 1.40
N ALA A 13 -29.43 12.60 2.25
CA ALA A 13 -30.62 11.75 2.26
C ALA A 13 -31.39 11.82 0.93
N ARG A 14 -32.13 10.74 0.65
CA ARG A 14 -33.01 10.62 -0.52
C ARG A 14 -33.93 11.83 -0.65
N GLY A 15 -34.02 12.38 -1.85
CA GLY A 15 -34.93 13.47 -2.17
C GLY A 15 -34.98 13.73 -3.67
N GLY A 16 -36.11 14.25 -4.13
CA GLY A 16 -36.38 14.51 -5.55
C GLY A 16 -36.69 13.26 -6.37
N ALA A 17 -37.30 13.48 -7.53
CA ALA A 17 -37.32 12.51 -8.62
C ALA A 17 -36.18 12.85 -9.57
N THR A 18 -35.41 11.85 -9.98
CA THR A 18 -34.37 12.00 -11.01
C THR A 18 -34.86 11.41 -12.32
N ASN A 19 -34.43 11.98 -13.44
CA ASN A 19 -34.74 11.51 -14.77
C ASN A 19 -33.45 11.18 -15.55
N GLY A 20 -33.47 10.06 -16.29
CA GLY A 20 -32.34 9.67 -17.14
C GLY A 20 -31.04 9.40 -16.35
N SER A 21 -29.97 10.11 -16.74
CA SER A 21 -28.61 9.94 -16.20
C SER A 21 -28.26 10.89 -15.05
N GLU A 22 -29.26 11.61 -14.51
CA GLU A 22 -29.10 12.43 -13.32
C GLU A 22 -28.71 11.57 -12.11
N GLN A 23 -27.79 12.06 -11.30
CA GLN A 23 -27.33 11.33 -10.13
C GLN A 23 -28.41 11.29 -9.07
N PHE A 24 -28.84 10.07 -8.75
CA PHE A 24 -29.73 9.80 -7.63
C PHE A 24 -29.10 10.29 -6.32
N ALA A 25 -29.91 10.97 -5.51
CA ALA A 25 -29.63 11.25 -4.10
C ALA A 25 -29.40 9.97 -3.29
N ASP A 26 -29.30 10.08 -1.96
CA ASP A 26 -29.02 8.94 -1.06
C ASP A 26 -27.57 8.44 -1.15
N ARG A 27 -26.64 9.39 -1.13
CA ARG A 27 -25.20 9.14 -1.26
C ARG A 27 -24.34 10.28 -0.69
N PRO A 28 -23.03 10.03 -0.48
CA PRO A 28 -22.09 11.07 -0.11
C PRO A 28 -22.01 12.18 -1.16
N ALA A 29 -21.87 13.42 -0.70
CA ALA A 29 -21.63 14.59 -1.53
C ALA A 29 -20.64 15.54 -0.85
N VAL A 30 -19.83 16.22 -1.67
CA VAL A 30 -18.94 17.30 -1.23
C VAL A 30 -19.69 18.62 -1.29
N VAL A 31 -19.59 19.44 -0.24
CA VAL A 31 -20.14 20.80 -0.20
C VAL A 31 -19.24 21.73 -1.02
N VAL A 32 -19.80 22.40 -2.03
CA VAL A 32 -19.03 23.27 -2.94
C VAL A 32 -19.44 24.74 -2.87
N SER A 33 -20.57 25.01 -2.23
CA SER A 33 -21.06 26.33 -1.86
C SER A 33 -20.09 27.08 -0.94
N ASN A 34 -20.15 28.41 -0.95
CA ASN A 34 -19.31 29.23 -0.08
C ASN A 34 -19.85 29.23 1.37
N ASP A 35 -18.94 29.37 2.34
CA ASP A 35 -19.28 29.28 3.77
C ASP A 35 -20.27 30.34 4.23
N GLU A 36 -20.26 31.54 3.63
CA GLU A 36 -21.23 32.58 3.97
C GLU A 36 -22.64 32.22 3.52
N ASN A 37 -22.80 31.57 2.36
CA ASN A 37 -24.09 31.01 1.93
C ASN A 37 -24.54 29.90 2.89
N ASN A 38 -23.64 29.00 3.26
CA ASN A 38 -23.96 27.86 4.13
C ASN A 38 -24.45 28.27 5.51
N LYS A 39 -23.95 29.40 6.04
CA LYS A 39 -24.38 29.95 7.33
C LYS A 39 -25.79 30.53 7.32
N HIS A 40 -26.19 31.14 6.19
CA HIS A 40 -27.41 31.96 6.13
C HIS A 40 -28.55 31.32 5.33
N SER A 41 -28.23 30.39 4.43
CA SER A 41 -29.20 29.74 3.54
C SER A 41 -29.65 28.39 4.10
N GLY A 42 -30.95 28.08 3.94
CA GLY A 42 -31.47 26.74 4.17
C GLY A 42 -31.12 25.74 3.06
N VAL A 43 -30.42 26.18 2.01
CA VAL A 43 -30.04 25.41 0.83
C VAL A 43 -28.54 25.56 0.57
N ILE A 44 -27.87 24.44 0.30
CA ILE A 44 -26.45 24.38 -0.03
C ILE A 44 -26.23 23.75 -1.41
N GLU A 45 -25.11 24.09 -2.06
CA GLU A 45 -24.68 23.47 -3.30
C GLU A 45 -23.71 22.32 -3.01
N VAL A 46 -24.03 21.14 -3.52
CA VAL A 46 -23.23 19.93 -3.33
C VAL A 46 -22.95 19.23 -4.65
N VAL A 47 -21.89 18.41 -4.67
CA VAL A 47 -21.55 17.53 -5.79
C VAL A 47 -21.46 16.10 -5.30
N TYR A 48 -22.23 15.22 -5.93
CA TYR A 48 -22.31 13.82 -5.52
C TYR A 48 -21.04 13.02 -5.85
N MET A 49 -20.79 12.02 -5.01
CA MET A 49 -19.68 11.09 -5.16
C MET A 49 -20.16 9.71 -5.64
N THR A 50 -19.28 9.02 -6.36
CA THR A 50 -19.46 7.62 -6.75
C THR A 50 -18.19 6.82 -6.54
N THR A 51 -18.32 5.54 -6.17
CA THR A 51 -17.20 4.59 -6.11
C THR A 51 -17.18 3.68 -7.33
N GLN A 52 -18.15 3.81 -8.24
CA GLN A 52 -18.17 3.04 -9.47
C GLN A 52 -17.15 3.63 -10.45
N PRO A 53 -16.39 2.79 -11.16
CA PRO A 53 -15.51 3.25 -12.23
C PRO A 53 -16.28 4.08 -13.25
N LYS A 54 -15.67 5.19 -13.68
CA LYS A 54 -16.19 6.09 -14.72
C LYS A 54 -15.09 6.35 -15.75
N THR A 55 -15.52 6.74 -16.95
CA THR A 55 -14.60 7.25 -17.97
C THR A 55 -13.98 8.55 -17.46
N ASP A 56 -12.69 8.74 -17.69
CA ASP A 56 -12.00 9.95 -17.28
C ASP A 56 -12.52 11.16 -18.06
N LEU A 57 -13.20 12.05 -17.35
CA LEU A 57 -13.65 13.34 -17.85
C LEU A 57 -12.94 14.46 -17.07
N PRO A 58 -12.69 15.63 -17.69
CA PRO A 58 -12.09 16.77 -17.00
C PRO A 58 -12.96 17.36 -15.89
N THR A 59 -14.23 16.94 -15.78
CA THR A 59 -15.16 17.28 -14.70
C THR A 59 -15.11 16.27 -13.55
N HIS A 60 -14.36 15.18 -13.67
CA HIS A 60 -14.25 14.14 -12.66
C HIS A 60 -13.02 14.37 -11.79
N VAL A 61 -13.22 14.32 -10.47
CA VAL A 61 -12.12 14.48 -9.51
C VAL A 61 -12.05 13.28 -8.60
N THR A 62 -10.89 12.65 -8.54
CA THR A 62 -10.65 11.52 -7.64
C THR A 62 -10.34 12.03 -6.23
N ILE A 63 -11.07 11.51 -5.24
CA ILE A 63 -10.93 11.79 -3.82
C ILE A 63 -10.41 10.55 -3.11
N ARG A 64 -9.37 10.74 -2.30
CA ARG A 64 -8.68 9.70 -1.52
C ARG A 64 -8.66 10.00 -0.02
N SER A 65 -8.92 11.25 0.37
CA SER A 65 -8.91 11.73 1.76
C SER A 65 -9.90 11.03 2.70
N THR A 66 -10.97 10.44 2.19
CA THR A 66 -12.00 9.75 3.00
C THR A 66 -11.69 8.28 3.31
N GLY A 67 -10.50 7.79 2.95
CA GLY A 67 -10.10 6.39 3.13
C GLY A 67 -10.70 5.41 2.11
N ARG A 68 -11.69 5.85 1.31
CA ARG A 68 -12.25 5.08 0.19
C ARG A 68 -12.16 5.90 -1.10
N ILE A 69 -11.44 5.36 -2.08
CA ILE A 69 -11.29 6.00 -3.39
C ILE A 69 -12.66 6.20 -4.02
N SER A 70 -12.97 7.45 -4.33
CA SER A 70 -14.25 7.88 -4.86
C SER A 70 -14.04 8.97 -5.91
N THR A 71 -14.99 9.12 -6.82
CA THR A 71 -14.97 10.16 -7.86
C THR A 71 -16.11 11.14 -7.62
N VAL A 72 -15.77 12.44 -7.61
CA VAL A 72 -16.71 13.57 -7.56
C VAL A 72 -17.07 13.94 -9.00
N LEU A 73 -18.37 14.04 -9.30
CA LEU A 73 -18.89 14.28 -10.65
C LEU A 73 -19.30 15.75 -10.80
N CYS A 74 -18.34 16.64 -11.11
CA CYS A 74 -18.57 18.10 -11.08
C CYS A 74 -19.52 18.60 -12.17
N GLU A 75 -19.85 17.76 -13.16
CA GLU A 75 -20.90 18.04 -14.15
C GLU A 75 -22.33 17.94 -13.58
N GLN A 76 -22.49 17.43 -12.36
CA GLN A 76 -23.79 17.21 -11.72
C GLN A 76 -23.92 17.93 -10.38
N VAL A 77 -23.71 19.25 -10.38
CA VAL A 77 -23.94 20.11 -9.20
C VAL A 77 -25.42 20.12 -8.83
N SER A 78 -25.75 19.94 -7.55
CA SER A 78 -27.12 19.90 -7.04
C SER A 78 -27.31 20.85 -5.86
N SER A 79 -28.38 21.64 -5.88
CA SER A 79 -28.84 22.41 -4.73
C SER A 79 -29.69 21.53 -3.82
N VAL A 80 -29.35 21.46 -2.53
CA VAL A 80 -29.94 20.55 -1.56
C VAL A 80 -30.32 21.31 -0.30
N SER A 81 -31.52 21.07 0.22
CA SER A 81 -31.93 21.61 1.53
C SER A 81 -31.05 21.04 2.64
N THR A 82 -30.65 21.89 3.57
CA THR A 82 -29.89 21.52 4.78
C THR A 82 -30.59 20.43 5.60
N GLU A 83 -31.92 20.31 5.52
CA GLU A 83 -32.69 19.23 6.16
C GLU A 83 -32.36 17.83 5.63
N ARG A 84 -31.81 17.74 4.41
CA ARG A 84 -31.38 16.47 3.79
C ARG A 84 -29.93 16.13 4.10
N VAL A 85 -29.18 17.05 4.69
CA VAL A 85 -27.80 16.82 5.12
C VAL A 85 -27.85 15.98 6.38
N ASN A 86 -27.25 14.80 6.33
CA ASN A 86 -27.27 13.85 7.43
C ASN A 86 -25.85 13.71 8.00
N ASN A 87 -25.32 12.48 8.07
CA ASN A 87 -24.05 12.20 8.72
C ASN A 87 -22.87 12.88 8.03
N TYR A 88 -22.01 13.54 8.81
CA TYR A 88 -20.68 13.94 8.41
C TYR A 88 -19.81 12.71 8.13
N ILE A 89 -19.03 12.76 7.04
CA ILE A 89 -18.14 11.68 6.60
C ILE A 89 -16.68 12.09 6.74
N GLY A 90 -16.34 13.32 6.37
CA GLY A 90 -14.97 13.80 6.34
C GLY A 90 -14.84 15.12 5.58
N GLN A 91 -13.61 15.47 5.22
CA GLN A 91 -13.31 16.67 4.46
C GLN A 91 -12.29 16.35 3.37
N VAL A 92 -12.43 16.99 2.20
CA VAL A 92 -11.42 16.90 1.16
C VAL A 92 -10.15 17.64 1.56
N SER A 93 -9.00 17.19 1.06
CA SER A 93 -7.74 17.93 1.20
C SER A 93 -7.77 19.23 0.39
N GLU A 94 -6.89 20.18 0.73
CA GLU A 94 -6.78 21.44 -0.01
C GLU A 94 -6.50 21.22 -1.51
N GLN A 95 -5.70 20.21 -1.85
CA GLN A 95 -5.37 19.90 -3.25
C GLN A 95 -6.58 19.33 -4.00
N GLU A 96 -7.33 18.43 -3.35
CA GLU A 96 -8.58 17.90 -3.91
C GLU A 96 -9.61 19.02 -4.11
N MET A 97 -9.74 19.94 -3.16
CA MET A 97 -10.65 21.09 -3.29
C MET A 97 -10.27 21.99 -4.48
N LYS A 98 -8.97 22.27 -4.67
CA LYS A 98 -8.49 23.02 -5.85
C LYS A 98 -8.84 22.31 -7.16
N ASN A 99 -8.70 20.98 -7.20
CA ASN A 99 -9.06 20.20 -8.37
C ASN A 99 -10.58 20.24 -8.63
N ILE A 100 -11.40 20.19 -7.58
CA ILE A 100 -12.86 20.37 -7.68
C ILE A 100 -13.19 21.75 -8.23
N ASP A 101 -12.53 22.81 -7.76
CA ASP A 101 -12.75 24.17 -8.25
C ASP A 101 -12.45 24.28 -9.75
N ILE A 102 -11.38 23.65 -10.21
CA ILE A 102 -11.03 23.62 -11.62
C ILE A 102 -12.05 22.82 -12.44
N ALA A 103 -12.45 21.65 -11.95
CA ALA A 103 -13.46 20.82 -12.61
C ALA A 103 -14.83 21.52 -12.70
N LEU A 104 -15.24 22.27 -11.67
CA LEU A 104 -16.44 23.10 -11.68
C LEU A 104 -16.33 24.26 -12.67
N MET A 105 -15.17 24.95 -12.72
CA MET A 105 -14.93 26.00 -13.72
C MET A 105 -15.04 25.46 -15.14
N ILE A 106 -14.49 24.26 -15.41
CA ILE A 106 -14.59 23.60 -16.71
C ILE A 106 -16.05 23.23 -17.01
N SER A 107 -16.74 22.62 -16.04
CA SER A 107 -18.12 22.17 -16.23
C SER A 107 -19.10 23.30 -16.52
N LEU A 108 -18.92 24.45 -15.88
CA LEU A 108 -19.82 25.60 -16.00
C LEU A 108 -19.28 26.67 -16.97
N GLN A 109 -18.14 26.41 -17.61
CA GLN A 109 -17.45 27.35 -18.50
C GLN A 109 -17.25 28.73 -17.85
N LEU A 110 -16.84 28.75 -16.58
CA LEU A 110 -16.59 29.97 -15.80
C LEU A 110 -15.16 30.49 -15.97
N ASP A 111 -14.47 30.07 -17.03
CA ASP A 111 -13.12 30.55 -17.30
C ASP A 111 -13.17 32.01 -17.76
N ASN A 112 -12.51 32.90 -17.02
CA ASN A 112 -12.40 34.32 -17.33
C ASN A 112 -11.46 34.57 -18.54
N GLY A 113 -11.74 33.95 -19.68
CA GLY A 113 -10.99 34.07 -20.92
C GLY A 113 -9.53 33.61 -20.79
N GLY A 114 -9.29 32.30 -20.94
CA GLY A 114 -8.01 31.78 -21.46
C GLY A 114 -6.86 31.57 -20.47
N LYS A 115 -6.97 31.93 -19.19
CA LYS A 115 -5.90 31.68 -18.20
C LYS A 115 -6.04 30.35 -17.44
N SER A 116 -7.26 29.95 -17.08
CA SER A 116 -7.50 28.75 -16.25
C SER A 116 -7.24 27.43 -16.98
N SER A 117 -7.63 27.33 -18.26
CA SER A 117 -7.37 26.12 -19.06
C SER A 117 -5.87 25.86 -19.26
N LYS A 118 -5.09 26.92 -19.50
CA LYS A 118 -3.63 26.83 -19.58
C LYS A 118 -3.02 26.38 -18.25
N GLN A 119 -3.44 26.99 -17.13
CA GLN A 119 -2.97 26.64 -15.80
C GLN A 119 -3.35 25.20 -15.39
N TYR A 120 -4.53 24.72 -15.78
CA TYR A 120 -4.97 23.34 -15.56
C TYR A 120 -4.09 22.35 -16.31
N ASN A 121 -3.88 22.58 -17.61
CA ASN A 121 -3.01 21.73 -18.44
C ASN A 121 -1.56 21.73 -17.93
N GLU A 122 -1.04 22.89 -17.50
CA GLU A 122 0.28 22.99 -16.85
C GLU A 122 0.36 22.24 -15.51
N THR A 123 -0.75 22.17 -14.76
CA THR A 123 -0.81 21.42 -13.50
C THR A 123 -0.87 19.92 -13.74
N ILE A 124 -1.67 19.47 -14.71
CA ILE A 124 -1.69 18.07 -15.15
C ILE A 124 -0.30 17.65 -15.60
N GLN A 125 0.35 18.47 -16.43
CA GLN A 125 1.68 18.19 -16.94
C GLN A 125 2.69 18.03 -15.80
N ARG A 126 2.70 18.96 -14.83
CA ARG A 126 3.56 18.85 -13.64
C ARG A 126 3.28 17.60 -12.81
N GLN A 127 2.01 17.27 -12.59
CA GLN A 127 1.62 16.07 -11.85
C GLN A 127 2.06 14.80 -12.59
N GLN A 128 1.95 14.78 -13.92
CA GLN A 128 2.39 13.65 -14.73
C GLN A 128 3.91 13.47 -14.65
N GLU A 129 4.67 14.56 -14.73
CA GLU A 129 6.13 14.55 -14.57
C GLU A 129 6.56 14.07 -13.18
N GLU A 130 5.87 14.50 -12.12
CA GLU A 130 6.11 14.05 -10.75
C GLU A 130 5.81 12.55 -10.59
N ILE A 131 4.69 12.07 -11.13
CA ILE A 131 4.34 10.63 -11.16
C ILE A 131 5.43 9.84 -11.89
N ASP A 132 5.91 10.31 -13.03
CA ASP A 132 6.92 9.61 -13.83
C ASP A 132 8.31 9.66 -13.16
N SER A 133 8.58 10.67 -12.33
CA SER A 133 9.77 10.71 -11.47
C SER A 133 9.66 9.68 -10.33
N LEU A 134 8.54 9.68 -9.60
CA LEU A 134 8.31 8.77 -8.48
C LEU A 134 8.29 7.30 -8.94
N LYS A 135 7.73 7.01 -10.11
CA LYS A 135 7.78 5.65 -10.70
C LYS A 135 9.21 5.18 -10.93
N ARG A 136 10.07 6.04 -11.49
CA ARG A 136 11.49 5.73 -11.70
C ARG A 136 12.23 5.51 -10.38
N GLU A 137 11.93 6.31 -9.36
CA GLU A 137 12.50 6.14 -8.02
C GLU A 137 12.09 4.81 -7.38
N ILE A 138 10.80 4.45 -7.46
CA ILE A 138 10.30 3.16 -6.98
C ILE A 138 10.96 2.00 -7.71
N GLU A 139 11.14 2.08 -9.03
CA GLU A 139 11.78 1.04 -9.83
C GLU A 139 13.27 0.85 -9.44
N MET A 140 14.00 1.94 -9.19
CA MET A 140 15.38 1.85 -8.68
C MET A 140 15.44 1.21 -7.29
N LEU A 141 14.55 1.60 -6.37
CA LEU A 141 14.50 1.03 -5.03
C LEU A 141 14.12 -0.45 -5.03
N GLN A 142 13.23 -0.86 -5.94
CA GLN A 142 12.89 -2.27 -6.14
C GLN A 142 14.10 -3.07 -6.62
N GLN A 143 14.83 -2.55 -7.60
CA GLN A 143 16.06 -3.18 -8.08
C GLN A 143 17.10 -3.32 -6.96
N GLU A 144 17.32 -2.28 -6.16
CA GLU A 144 18.26 -2.33 -5.02
C GLU A 144 17.83 -3.38 -3.98
N CYS A 145 16.53 -3.50 -3.71
CA CYS A 145 16.01 -4.53 -2.81
C CYS A 145 16.25 -5.94 -3.37
N ASP A 146 16.00 -6.15 -4.67
CA ASP A 146 16.19 -7.45 -5.32
C ASP A 146 17.67 -7.86 -5.33
N ASP A 147 18.57 -6.93 -5.60
CA ASP A 147 20.02 -7.17 -5.56
C ASP A 147 20.48 -7.54 -4.14
N ARG A 148 20.00 -6.82 -3.11
CA ARG A 148 20.29 -7.13 -1.69
C ARG A 148 19.71 -8.48 -1.25
N ILE A 149 18.54 -8.86 -1.73
CA ILE A 149 17.96 -10.18 -1.46
C ILE A 149 18.85 -11.27 -2.07
N ALA A 150 19.31 -11.10 -3.31
CA ALA A 150 20.20 -12.04 -3.98
C ALA A 150 21.54 -12.21 -3.24
N GLU A 151 22.13 -11.13 -2.73
CA GLU A 151 23.34 -11.20 -1.89
C GLU A 151 23.09 -12.00 -0.60
N ILE A 152 21.98 -11.74 0.10
CA ILE A 152 21.62 -12.47 1.32
C ILE A 152 21.40 -13.96 1.04
N GLU A 153 20.73 -14.30 -0.06
CA GLU A 153 20.51 -15.69 -0.46
C GLU A 153 21.82 -16.42 -0.77
N GLN A 154 22.75 -15.73 -1.43
CA GLN A 154 24.07 -16.27 -1.72
C GLN A 154 24.89 -16.50 -0.45
N ASP A 155 24.92 -15.53 0.46
CA ASP A 155 25.58 -15.66 1.75
C ASP A 155 24.95 -16.80 2.57
N ALA A 156 23.63 -16.87 2.63
CA ALA A 156 22.91 -17.95 3.32
C ALA A 156 23.27 -19.34 2.74
N ALA A 157 23.41 -19.47 1.42
CA ALA A 157 23.83 -20.72 0.78
C ALA A 157 25.27 -21.11 1.18
N VAL A 158 26.19 -20.14 1.27
CA VAL A 158 27.56 -20.38 1.74
C VAL A 158 27.57 -20.85 3.19
N TYR A 159 26.84 -20.17 4.08
CA TYR A 159 26.73 -20.57 5.50
C TYR A 159 26.14 -21.98 5.66
N VAL A 160 25.13 -22.34 4.87
CA VAL A 160 24.53 -23.69 4.90
C VAL A 160 25.57 -24.75 4.49
N GLU A 161 26.35 -24.49 3.43
CA GLU A 161 27.37 -25.43 2.96
C GLU A 161 28.55 -25.54 3.93
N GLU A 162 28.97 -24.44 4.56
CA GLU A 162 30.00 -24.47 5.62
C GLU A 162 29.54 -25.29 6.83
N ASN A 163 28.31 -25.08 7.31
CA ASN A 163 27.74 -25.86 8.40
C ASN A 163 27.69 -27.36 8.05
N ARG A 164 27.33 -27.70 6.81
CA ARG A 164 27.32 -29.09 6.33
C ARG A 164 28.72 -29.73 6.37
N LYS A 165 29.77 -28.98 6.01
CA LYS A 165 31.17 -29.46 6.08
C LYS A 165 31.65 -29.64 7.52
N VAL A 166 31.27 -28.73 8.42
CA VAL A 166 31.58 -28.83 9.85
C VAL A 166 30.92 -30.07 10.46
N ASP A 167 29.65 -30.32 10.16
CA ASP A 167 28.93 -31.50 10.65
C ASP A 167 29.53 -32.81 10.11
N ALA A 168 29.91 -32.85 8.83
CA ALA A 168 30.60 -34.00 8.24
C ALA A 168 31.96 -34.26 8.90
N SER A 169 32.72 -33.20 9.19
CA SER A 169 34.02 -33.30 9.87
C SER A 169 33.85 -33.85 11.29
N ARG A 170 32.88 -33.35 12.06
CA ARG A 170 32.56 -33.86 13.40
C ARG A 170 32.20 -35.34 13.40
N GLN A 171 31.34 -35.78 12.47
CA GLN A 171 30.99 -37.20 12.34
C GLN A 171 32.22 -38.06 12.03
N SER A 172 33.13 -37.57 11.18
CA SER A 172 34.36 -38.31 10.86
C SER A 172 35.29 -38.44 12.07
N GLU A 173 35.45 -37.38 12.88
CA GLU A 173 36.24 -37.42 14.10
C GLU A 173 35.67 -38.41 15.13
N ASP A 174 34.35 -38.42 15.30
CA ASP A 174 33.68 -39.35 16.22
C ASP A 174 33.86 -40.81 15.78
N ILE A 175 33.77 -41.09 14.47
CA ILE A 175 34.03 -42.43 13.91
C ILE A 175 35.48 -42.85 14.17
N ILE A 176 36.46 -41.97 13.92
CA ILE A 176 37.88 -42.25 14.13
C ILE A 176 38.15 -42.57 15.60
N LYS A 177 37.58 -41.79 16.54
CA LYS A 177 37.74 -42.04 17.98
C LYS A 177 37.22 -43.42 18.38
N VAL A 178 35.99 -43.76 17.98
CA VAL A 178 35.37 -45.06 18.30
C VAL A 178 36.16 -46.23 17.71
N GLN A 179 36.69 -46.10 16.49
CA GLN A 179 37.54 -47.12 15.88
C GLN A 179 38.86 -47.29 16.64
N THR A 180 39.50 -46.18 17.02
CA THR A 180 40.77 -46.20 17.77
C THR A 180 40.59 -46.85 19.15
N GLU A 181 39.50 -46.51 19.86
CA GLU A 181 39.14 -47.15 21.13
C GLU A 181 38.94 -48.66 20.96
N ARG A 182 38.18 -49.08 19.95
CA ARG A 182 37.97 -50.51 19.65
C ARG A 182 39.29 -51.23 19.40
N ASP A 183 40.16 -50.67 18.57
CA ASP A 183 41.42 -51.31 18.16
C ASP A 183 42.43 -51.37 19.32
N THR A 184 42.48 -50.34 20.18
CA THR A 184 43.30 -50.35 21.40
C THR A 184 42.80 -51.38 22.42
N PHE A 185 41.49 -51.49 22.65
CA PHE A 185 40.93 -52.54 23.51
C PHE A 185 41.22 -53.94 22.97
N LYS A 186 41.10 -54.13 21.66
CA LYS A 186 41.43 -55.40 21.00
C LYS A 186 42.89 -55.78 21.22
N ALA A 187 43.81 -54.84 20.99
CA ALA A 187 45.24 -55.05 21.19
C ALA A 187 45.60 -55.40 22.65
N LEU A 188 44.97 -54.72 23.62
CA LEU A 188 45.14 -55.02 25.05
C LEU A 188 44.66 -56.44 25.39
N TYR A 189 43.52 -56.85 24.84
CA TYR A 189 42.97 -58.19 25.03
C TYR A 189 43.89 -59.27 24.44
N GLU A 190 44.36 -59.07 23.20
CA GLU A 190 45.29 -59.99 22.53
C GLU A 190 46.59 -60.14 23.32
N GLN A 191 47.16 -59.04 23.83
CA GLN A 191 48.34 -59.08 24.69
C GLN A 191 48.10 -59.85 26.00
N LEU A 192 46.95 -59.65 26.65
CA LEU A 192 46.56 -60.39 27.86
C LEU A 192 46.44 -61.89 27.56
N PHE A 193 45.83 -62.24 26.42
CA PHE A 193 45.65 -63.62 25.99
C PHE A 193 46.99 -64.30 25.70
N GLU A 194 47.90 -63.64 24.96
CA GLU A 194 49.26 -64.12 24.70
C GLU A 194 50.04 -64.32 26.01
N ARG A 195 49.90 -63.39 26.97
CA ARG A 195 50.53 -63.51 28.28
C ARG A 195 49.99 -64.69 29.08
N LEU A 196 48.69 -64.98 28.97
CA LEU A 196 48.07 -66.14 29.62
C LEU A 196 48.55 -67.46 28.99
N LEU A 197 48.64 -67.50 27.66
CA LEU A 197 49.15 -68.65 26.90
C LEU A 197 50.64 -68.94 27.17
N THR A 198 51.46 -67.89 27.31
CA THR A 198 52.90 -68.02 27.61
C THR A 198 53.17 -68.38 29.08
N MET A 199 52.32 -67.96 30.02
CA MET A 199 52.41 -68.35 31.44
C MET A 199 51.93 -69.79 31.70
N GLY A 200 51.12 -70.37 30.82
CA GLY A 200 50.68 -71.77 30.89
C GLY A 200 51.70 -72.81 30.40
N GLY A 201 52.85 -72.39 29.85
CA GLY A 201 53.87 -73.27 29.28
C GLY A 201 55.00 -73.70 30.22
N THR A 202 54.91 -73.42 31.52
CA THR A 202 55.91 -73.87 32.52
C THR A 202 55.24 -74.77 33.58
N GLY A 203 54.87 -75.97 33.16
CA GLY A 203 54.42 -77.04 34.05
C GLY A 203 54.70 -78.39 33.39
N ASN A 204 55.51 -79.21 34.08
CA ASN A 204 55.87 -80.59 33.73
C ASN A 204 54.71 -81.46 33.26
#